data_AF-A0A924GPI3-F1
#
_entry.id   AF-A0A924GPI3-F1
#
_cell.length_a   1.000
_cell.length_b   1.000
_cell.length_c   1.000
_cell.angle_alpha   90.00
_cell.angle_beta   90.00
_cell.angle_gamma   90.00
#
_symmetry.space_group_name_H-M   'P 1'
#
loop_
_entity.id
_entity.type
_entity.pdbx_description
1 polymer ?
#
loop_
_entity_poly.entity_id
_entity_poly.type
_entity_poly.pdbx_seq_one_letter_code
_entity_poly.pdbx_strand_id
1 'polypeptide(L)'
;MKGIIFNLLEEVVTTEYGPATWDRLLDDAGLDGAYTSLGSYDDDEIFRLVGVAAVALQLPPQDVLRWFGQRALPLLARRYPAFFSGHANARSFLLTLNGIIHPEVRKLYPGAATPVFDFDTGSSDKLVIGYNSARKMCALAEGFMHGAAEHFHERADITQSQCMHDGAGKCVFDVRFRP
;
A
#
# COMPACT_ATOMS: atom_id res chain seq x y z
N MET A 1 -1.21 -12.25 -5.59
CA MET A 1 -1.36 -11.37 -4.42
C MET A 1 -2.00 -12.11 -3.25
N LYS A 2 -1.73 -11.74 -1.99
CA LYS A 2 -2.38 -12.36 -0.83
C LYS A 2 -3.78 -11.78 -0.61
N GLY A 3 -4.71 -12.63 -0.20
CA GLY A 3 -6.13 -12.29 0.00
C GLY A 3 -6.37 -11.17 0.99
N ILE A 4 -5.51 -11.02 2.01
CA ILE A 4 -5.59 -9.90 2.96
C ILE A 4 -5.62 -8.53 2.28
N ILE A 5 -4.94 -8.36 1.13
CA ILE A 5 -4.95 -7.10 0.38
C ILE A 5 -6.33 -6.85 -0.25
N PHE A 6 -6.98 -7.88 -0.78
CA PHE A 6 -8.35 -7.77 -1.31
C PHE A 6 -9.36 -7.49 -0.18
N ASN A 7 -9.23 -8.15 0.97
CA ASN A 7 -10.09 -7.87 2.12
C ASN A 7 -9.89 -6.45 2.69
N LEU A 8 -8.70 -5.86 2.52
CA LEU A 8 -8.48 -4.45 2.85
C LEU A 8 -9.15 -3.54 1.82
N LEU A 9 -9.02 -3.83 0.53
CA LEU A 9 -9.64 -3.03 -0.53
C LEU A 9 -11.18 -3.06 -0.40
N GLU A 10 -11.75 -4.23 -0.17
CA GLU A 10 -13.18 -4.41 0.10
C GLU A 10 -13.64 -3.58 1.31
N GLU A 11 -12.95 -3.65 2.46
CA GLU A 11 -13.32 -2.87 3.65
C GLU A 11 -13.21 -1.36 3.40
N VAL A 12 -12.16 -0.91 2.70
CA VAL A 12 -11.99 0.51 2.32
C VAL A 12 -13.13 0.97 1.40
N VAL A 13 -13.40 0.25 0.30
CA VAL A 13 -14.46 0.60 -0.66
C VAL A 13 -15.82 0.58 0.02
N THR A 14 -16.11 -0.45 0.81
CA THR A 14 -17.39 -0.60 1.51
C THR A 14 -17.60 0.52 2.53
N THR A 15 -16.54 0.93 3.24
CA THR A 15 -16.62 1.99 4.26
C THR A 15 -16.87 3.36 3.63
N GLU A 16 -16.28 3.66 2.47
CA GLU A 16 -16.35 4.99 1.86
C GLU A 16 -17.47 5.15 0.83
N TYR A 17 -17.78 4.08 0.10
CA TYR A 17 -18.69 4.11 -1.04
C TYR A 17 -19.86 3.12 -0.91
N GLY A 18 -19.93 2.40 0.21
CA GLY A 18 -20.97 1.42 0.49
C GLY A 18 -20.75 0.06 -0.19
N PRO A 19 -21.39 -1.01 0.35
CA PRO A 19 -21.19 -2.38 -0.13
C PRO A 19 -21.60 -2.58 -1.60
N ALA A 20 -22.66 -1.90 -2.05
CA ALA A 20 -23.11 -1.97 -3.44
C ALA A 20 -22.07 -1.44 -4.45
N THR A 21 -21.11 -0.64 -4.00
CA THR A 21 -20.00 -0.21 -4.86
C THR A 21 -18.97 -1.32 -5.01
N TRP A 22 -18.68 -2.07 -3.96
CA TRP A 22 -17.78 -3.23 -4.04
C TRP A 22 -18.32 -4.30 -5.01
N ASP A 23 -19.62 -4.65 -4.88
CA ASP A 23 -20.27 -5.62 -5.76
C ASP A 23 -20.17 -5.20 -7.24
N ARG A 24 -20.41 -3.91 -7.53
CA ARG A 24 -20.28 -3.37 -8.90
C ARG A 24 -18.85 -3.46 -9.43
N LEU A 25 -17.85 -3.19 -8.61
CA LEU A 25 -16.45 -3.31 -9.03
C LEU A 25 -16.10 -4.77 -9.36
N LEU A 26 -16.64 -5.74 -8.61
CA LEU A 26 -16.46 -7.16 -8.90
C LEU A 26 -17.12 -7.56 -10.22
N ASP A 27 -18.37 -7.13 -10.43
CA ASP A 27 -19.11 -7.37 -11.68
C ASP A 27 -18.39 -6.77 -12.90
N ASP A 28 -18.00 -5.50 -12.81
CA ASP A 28 -17.30 -4.79 -13.89
C ASP A 28 -15.91 -5.39 -14.17
N ALA A 29 -15.24 -5.93 -13.14
CA ALA A 29 -13.95 -6.59 -13.28
C ALA A 29 -14.05 -8.05 -13.74
N GLY A 30 -15.25 -8.65 -13.73
CA GLY A 30 -15.46 -10.08 -13.98
C GLY A 30 -14.78 -10.96 -12.93
N LEU A 31 -15.06 -10.70 -11.65
CA LEU A 31 -14.46 -11.39 -10.50
C LEU A 31 -15.54 -11.88 -9.53
N ASP A 32 -15.35 -13.07 -8.95
CA ASP A 32 -16.30 -13.67 -7.99
C ASP A 32 -16.20 -13.06 -6.58
N GLY A 33 -15.11 -12.38 -6.24
CA GLY A 33 -14.95 -11.67 -4.96
C GLY A 33 -14.67 -12.54 -3.73
N ALA A 34 -14.58 -13.86 -3.87
CA ALA A 34 -14.39 -14.79 -2.75
C ALA A 34 -12.93 -14.83 -2.24
N TYR A 35 -12.50 -13.78 -1.54
CA TYR A 35 -11.13 -13.65 -1.02
C TYR A 35 -11.01 -14.08 0.44
N THR A 36 -10.28 -15.16 0.70
CA THR A 36 -9.83 -15.55 2.04
C THR A 36 -8.49 -14.91 2.34
N SER A 37 -8.29 -14.40 3.57
CA SER A 37 -7.08 -13.65 3.95
C SER A 37 -5.76 -14.39 3.63
N LEU A 38 -5.68 -15.70 3.92
CA LEU A 38 -4.49 -16.54 3.67
C LEU A 38 -4.35 -17.00 2.20
N GLY A 39 -5.42 -16.86 1.40
CA GLY A 39 -5.47 -17.24 0.00
C GLY A 39 -4.45 -16.48 -0.85
N SER A 40 -4.11 -17.08 -1.99
CA SER A 40 -3.24 -16.47 -3.00
C SER A 40 -3.99 -16.43 -4.32
N TYR A 41 -4.09 -15.22 -4.88
CA TYR A 41 -4.87 -14.89 -6.07
C TYR A 41 -3.96 -14.30 -7.13
N ASP A 42 -4.38 -14.24 -8.38
CA ASP A 42 -3.53 -13.65 -9.42
C ASP A 42 -3.36 -12.15 -9.19
N ASP A 43 -2.15 -11.64 -9.48
CA ASP A 43 -1.89 -10.20 -9.34
C ASP A 43 -2.77 -9.39 -10.33
N ASP A 44 -3.21 -9.99 -11.43
CA ASP A 44 -4.12 -9.37 -12.40
C ASP A 44 -5.46 -8.97 -11.78
N GLU A 45 -5.97 -9.71 -10.80
CA GLU A 45 -7.29 -9.43 -10.21
C GLU A 45 -7.32 -8.07 -9.50
N ILE A 46 -6.26 -7.72 -8.75
CA ILE A 46 -6.18 -6.39 -8.11
C ILE A 46 -6.04 -5.28 -9.16
N PHE A 47 -5.34 -5.55 -10.26
CA PHE A 47 -5.17 -4.56 -11.33
C PHE A 47 -6.47 -4.35 -12.11
N ARG A 48 -7.28 -5.39 -12.33
CA ARG A 48 -8.63 -5.27 -12.88
C ARG A 48 -9.53 -4.43 -11.97
N LEU A 49 -9.56 -4.72 -10.67
CA LEU A 49 -10.33 -3.93 -9.70
C LEU A 49 -9.93 -2.46 -9.68
N VAL A 50 -8.62 -2.18 -9.68
CA VAL A 50 -8.10 -0.81 -9.76
C VAL A 50 -8.49 -0.16 -11.09
N GLY A 51 -8.45 -0.90 -12.20
CA GLY A 51 -8.82 -0.41 -13.52
C GLY A 51 -10.29 0.01 -13.60
N VAL A 52 -11.21 -0.82 -13.11
CA VAL A 52 -12.64 -0.48 -13.11
C VAL A 52 -12.96 0.64 -12.11
N ALA A 53 -12.30 0.67 -10.95
CA ALA A 53 -12.43 1.76 -10.00
C ALA A 53 -11.92 3.09 -10.57
N ALA A 54 -10.81 3.08 -11.31
CA ALA A 54 -10.27 4.24 -12.01
C ALA A 54 -11.26 4.83 -13.01
N VAL A 55 -11.94 3.99 -13.78
CA VAL A 55 -13.00 4.41 -14.71
C VAL A 55 -14.19 5.02 -13.95
N ALA A 56 -14.67 4.32 -12.91
CA ALA A 56 -15.84 4.75 -12.14
C ALA A 56 -15.61 6.08 -11.40
N LEU A 57 -14.40 6.29 -10.88
CA LEU A 57 -14.02 7.50 -10.13
C LEU A 57 -13.46 8.61 -11.02
N GLN A 58 -13.22 8.34 -12.31
CA GLN A 58 -12.54 9.23 -13.24
C GLN A 58 -11.16 9.67 -12.73
N LEU A 59 -10.43 8.74 -12.12
CA LEU A 59 -9.09 8.94 -11.57
C LEU A 59 -8.06 8.07 -12.31
N PRO A 60 -6.80 8.52 -12.42
CA PRO A 60 -5.71 7.65 -12.85
C PRO A 60 -5.60 6.39 -11.96
N PRO A 61 -5.28 5.20 -12.51
CA PRO A 61 -5.09 3.98 -11.71
C PRO A 61 -4.06 4.11 -10.58
N GLN A 62 -3.01 4.91 -10.79
CA GLN A 62 -2.01 5.18 -9.74
C GLN A 62 -2.62 5.97 -8.58
N ASP A 63 -3.55 6.89 -8.83
CA ASP A 63 -4.21 7.67 -7.80
C ASP A 63 -5.17 6.80 -6.98
N VAL A 64 -5.86 5.85 -7.62
CA VAL A 64 -6.66 4.83 -6.93
C VAL A 64 -5.79 3.96 -6.03
N LEU A 65 -4.62 3.50 -6.49
CA LEU A 65 -3.68 2.73 -5.67
C LEU A 65 -3.16 3.54 -4.48
N ARG A 66 -2.84 4.82 -4.68
CA ARG A 66 -2.37 5.71 -3.60
C ARG A 66 -3.46 5.91 -2.54
N TRP A 67 -4.68 6.24 -2.98
CA TRP A 67 -5.83 6.33 -2.10
C TRP A 67 -6.04 5.03 -1.32
N PHE A 68 -6.06 3.88 -2.01
CA PHE A 68 -6.23 2.59 -1.37
C PHE A 68 -5.17 2.34 -0.28
N GLY A 69 -3.88 2.55 -0.56
CA GLY A 69 -2.81 2.35 0.41
C GLY A 69 -2.97 3.21 1.66
N GLN A 70 -3.32 4.48 1.48
CA GLN A 70 -3.54 5.43 2.57
C GLN A 70 -4.69 4.99 3.48
N ARG A 71 -5.81 4.58 2.88
CA ARG A 71 -7.01 4.14 3.61
C ARG A 71 -6.90 2.74 4.20
N ALA A 72 -6.06 1.88 3.63
CA ALA A 72 -5.82 0.54 4.13
C ALA A 72 -4.92 0.50 5.38
N LEU A 73 -4.04 1.49 5.58
CA LEU A 73 -3.07 1.43 6.67
C LEU A 73 -3.73 1.46 8.08
N PRO A 74 -4.73 2.31 8.36
CA PRO A 74 -5.43 2.26 9.65
C PRO A 74 -6.09 0.91 9.93
N LEU A 75 -6.58 0.22 8.90
CA LEU A 75 -7.14 -1.12 9.02
C LEU A 75 -6.06 -2.15 9.34
N LEU A 76 -4.89 -2.06 8.71
CA LEU A 76 -3.72 -2.87 9.06
C LEU A 76 -3.27 -2.63 10.49
N ALA A 77 -3.25 -1.37 10.96
CA ALA A 77 -2.89 -1.03 12.33
C ALA A 77 -3.88 -1.60 13.36
N ARG A 78 -5.18 -1.61 13.05
CA ARG A 78 -6.21 -2.28 13.87
C ARG A 78 -6.03 -3.79 13.91
N ARG A 79 -5.72 -4.42 12.78
CA ARG A 79 -5.58 -5.89 12.66
C ARG A 79 -4.27 -6.39 13.25
N TYR A 80 -3.19 -5.62 13.14
CA TYR A 80 -1.83 -5.98 13.56
C TYR A 80 -1.17 -4.89 14.41
N PRO A 81 -1.75 -4.51 15.56
CA PRO A 81 -1.26 -3.38 16.36
C PRO A 81 0.21 -3.56 16.79
N ALA A 82 0.66 -4.80 16.97
CA ALA A 82 2.04 -5.12 17.34
C ALA A 82 3.08 -4.61 16.33
N PHE A 83 2.75 -4.51 15.03
CA PHE A 83 3.68 -3.97 14.02
C PHE A 83 3.84 -2.46 14.09
N PHE A 84 2.89 -1.76 14.71
CA PHE A 84 2.88 -0.31 14.82
C PHE A 84 3.34 0.14 16.21
N SER A 85 3.18 -0.72 17.23
CA SER A 85 3.64 -0.44 18.59
C SER A 85 5.16 -0.32 18.68
N GLY A 86 5.65 0.61 19.51
CA GLY A 86 7.08 0.83 19.75
C GLY A 86 7.76 1.77 18.75
N HIS A 87 7.01 2.29 17.78
CA HIS A 87 7.46 3.35 16.88
C HIS A 87 7.01 4.72 17.39
N ALA A 88 7.90 5.71 17.33
CA ALA A 88 7.61 7.07 17.78
C ALA A 88 7.03 7.95 16.66
N ASN A 89 7.30 7.59 15.40
CA ASN A 89 6.91 8.34 14.21
C ASN A 89 6.95 7.45 12.96
N ALA A 90 6.40 7.95 11.84
CA ALA A 90 6.33 7.23 10.58
C ALA A 90 7.71 6.85 10.04
N ARG A 91 8.72 7.72 10.20
CA ARG A 91 10.11 7.41 9.81
C ARG A 91 10.62 6.15 10.51
N SER A 92 10.45 6.07 11.83
CA SER A 92 10.91 4.92 12.64
C SER A 92 10.20 3.63 12.26
N PHE A 93 8.93 3.71 11.85
CA PHE A 93 8.16 2.56 11.36
C PHE A 93 8.63 2.11 9.97
N LEU A 94 8.79 3.03 9.02
CA LEU A 94 9.19 2.66 7.65
C LEU A 94 10.57 2.00 7.61
N LEU A 95 11.51 2.44 8.45
CA LEU A 95 12.87 1.87 8.51
C LEU A 95 12.90 0.40 8.97
N THR A 96 11.83 -0.13 9.55
CA THR A 96 11.75 -1.55 9.97
C THR A 96 11.09 -2.47 8.95
N LEU A 97 10.62 -1.94 7.82
CA LEU A 97 9.89 -2.70 6.81
C LEU A 97 10.64 -3.95 6.35
N ASN A 98 11.91 -3.82 5.98
CA ASN A 98 12.70 -4.95 5.48
C ASN A 98 13.15 -5.91 6.58
N GLY A 99 13.48 -5.37 7.76
CA GLY A 99 14.14 -6.12 8.83
C GLY A 99 13.19 -6.81 9.80
N ILE A 100 11.96 -6.28 9.95
CA ILE A 100 10.99 -6.77 10.92
C ILE A 100 9.64 -7.02 10.24
N ILE A 101 8.98 -5.97 9.73
CA ILE A 101 7.57 -6.05 9.32
C ILE A 101 7.37 -7.06 8.17
N HIS A 102 8.07 -6.93 7.06
CA HIS A 102 7.91 -7.86 5.94
C HIS A 102 8.35 -9.30 6.26
N PRO A 103 9.45 -9.54 7.00
CA PRO A 103 9.75 -10.87 7.54
C PRO A 103 8.60 -11.47 8.37
N GLU A 104 8.01 -10.71 9.29
CA GLU A 104 6.86 -11.18 10.09
C GLU A 104 5.62 -11.42 9.22
N VAL A 105 5.33 -10.54 8.25
CA VAL A 105 4.26 -10.75 7.27
C VAL A 105 4.46 -12.06 6.52
N ARG A 106 5.68 -12.40 6.11
CA ARG A 106 5.95 -13.67 5.40
C ARG A 106 5.76 -14.90 6.30
N LYS A 107 5.94 -14.78 7.62
CA LYS A 107 5.63 -15.85 8.57
C LYS A 107 4.13 -16.05 8.72
N LEU A 108 3.36 -14.94 8.81
CA LEU A 108 1.90 -14.98 8.89
C LEU A 108 1.25 -15.44 7.57
N TYR A 109 1.85 -15.06 6.45
CA TYR A 109 1.35 -15.32 5.10
C TYR A 109 2.42 -16.05 4.27
N PRO A 110 2.58 -17.37 4.43
CA PRO A 110 3.55 -18.14 3.65
C PRO A 110 3.39 -17.92 2.15
N GLY A 111 4.47 -17.61 1.44
CA GLY A 111 4.46 -17.26 0.01
C GLY A 111 4.08 -15.81 -0.30
N ALA A 112 3.95 -14.93 0.69
CA ALA A 112 3.80 -13.50 0.44
C ALA A 112 5.06 -12.92 -0.22
N ALA A 113 4.90 -12.36 -1.42
CA ALA A 113 5.91 -11.53 -2.05
C ALA A 113 5.68 -10.07 -1.62
N THR A 114 6.61 -9.49 -0.88
CA THR A 114 6.59 -8.07 -0.47
C THR A 114 7.65 -7.30 -1.24
N PRO A 115 7.49 -5.98 -1.44
CA PRO A 115 8.52 -5.16 -2.06
C PRO A 115 9.78 -5.09 -1.19
N VAL A 116 10.90 -4.75 -1.81
CA VAL A 116 12.15 -4.42 -1.12
C VAL A 116 12.33 -2.91 -1.15
N PHE A 117 12.71 -2.36 0.00
CA PHE A 117 12.98 -0.93 0.14
C PHE A 117 14.48 -0.64 0.33
N ASP A 118 14.99 0.45 -0.22
CA ASP A 118 16.30 1.01 0.15
C ASP A 118 16.06 2.30 0.91
N PHE A 119 16.84 2.58 1.95
CA PHE A 119 16.70 3.81 2.74
C PHE A 119 18.02 4.58 2.77
N ASP A 120 17.99 5.83 2.33
CA ASP A 120 19.06 6.79 2.61
C ASP A 120 18.65 7.68 3.79
N THR A 121 19.34 7.48 4.91
CA THR A 121 19.10 8.19 6.17
C THR A 121 20.12 9.29 6.43
N GLY A 122 20.90 9.70 5.42
CA GLY A 122 21.94 10.73 5.57
C GLY A 122 21.42 12.11 6.02
N SER A 123 20.12 12.35 5.92
CA SER A 123 19.44 13.56 6.42
C SER A 123 18.45 13.22 7.54
N SER A 124 18.38 14.08 8.56
CA SER A 124 17.33 14.04 9.60
C SER A 124 15.96 14.45 9.04
N ASP A 125 15.95 15.42 8.12
CA ASP A 125 14.74 16.12 7.69
C ASP A 125 14.09 15.45 6.47
N LYS A 126 14.88 14.68 5.72
CA LYS A 126 14.45 13.94 4.54
C LYS A 126 14.80 12.47 4.68
N LEU A 127 13.90 11.59 4.27
CA LEU A 127 14.16 10.18 4.06
C LEU A 127 14.03 9.90 2.57
N VAL A 128 15.09 9.38 1.94
CA VAL A 128 14.98 8.88 0.56
C VAL A 128 14.66 7.40 0.60
N ILE A 129 13.61 6.99 -0.09
CA ILE A 129 13.12 5.62 -0.12
C ILE A 129 13.19 5.10 -1.55
N GLY A 130 14.05 4.12 -1.80
CA GLY A 130 14.02 3.31 -3.00
C GLY A 130 12.96 2.20 -2.86
N TYR A 131 12.10 2.04 -3.86
CA TYR A 131 11.12 0.96 -3.94
C TYR A 131 11.44 0.06 -5.13
N ASN A 132 11.53 -1.25 -4.89
CA ASN A 132 11.71 -2.25 -5.94
C ASN A 132 10.72 -3.41 -5.79
N SER A 133 9.99 -3.69 -6.86
CA SER A 133 9.04 -4.79 -6.95
C SER A 133 8.69 -5.08 -8.40
N ALA A 134 8.62 -6.37 -8.76
CA ALA A 134 8.13 -6.80 -10.07
C ALA A 134 6.70 -6.29 -10.36
N ARG A 135 5.89 -6.06 -9.32
CA ARG A 135 4.51 -5.58 -9.48
C ARG A 135 4.39 -4.08 -9.80
N LYS A 136 5.46 -3.30 -9.64
CA LYS A 136 5.47 -1.84 -9.87
C LYS A 136 4.32 -1.07 -9.20
N MET A 137 3.90 -1.50 -8.00
CA MET A 137 2.83 -0.85 -7.22
C MET A 137 3.39 0.27 -6.34
N CYS A 138 4.20 1.16 -6.93
CA CYS A 138 4.87 2.22 -6.18
C CYS A 138 3.87 3.25 -5.63
N ALA A 139 2.76 3.53 -6.33
CA ALA A 139 1.71 4.39 -5.80
C ALA A 139 0.99 3.78 -4.59
N LEU A 140 0.83 2.45 -4.53
CA LEU A 140 0.31 1.79 -3.33
C LEU A 140 1.27 1.96 -2.14
N ALA A 141 2.58 1.83 -2.39
CA ALA A 141 3.60 2.06 -1.37
C ALA A 141 3.59 3.52 -0.88
N GLU A 142 3.46 4.49 -1.78
CA GLU A 142 3.29 5.90 -1.45
C GLU A 142 2.03 6.14 -0.60
N GLY A 143 0.91 5.50 -0.97
CA GLY A 143 -0.32 5.50 -0.17
C GLY A 143 -0.08 5.02 1.25
N PHE A 144 0.61 3.89 1.43
CA PHE A 144 0.99 3.40 2.75
C PHE A 144 1.91 4.37 3.52
N MET A 145 2.80 5.11 2.84
CA MET A 145 3.63 6.13 3.49
C MET A 145 2.77 7.29 4.03
N HIS A 146 1.78 7.75 3.24
CA HIS A 146 0.81 8.76 3.71
C HIS A 146 -0.01 8.24 4.89
N GLY A 147 -0.56 7.03 4.79
CA GLY A 147 -1.31 6.42 5.89
C GLY A 147 -0.44 6.27 7.14
N ALA A 148 0.86 6.06 6.99
CA ALA A 148 1.77 5.87 8.13
C ALA A 148 2.00 7.20 8.84
N ALA A 149 2.22 8.27 8.08
CA ALA A 149 2.27 9.61 8.62
C ALA A 149 0.98 9.93 9.41
N GLU A 150 -0.20 9.70 8.82
CA GLU A 150 -1.47 9.94 9.51
C GLU A 150 -1.63 9.13 10.80
N HIS A 151 -1.23 7.85 10.78
CA HIS A 151 -1.27 6.98 11.95
C HIS A 151 -0.43 7.52 13.11
N PHE A 152 0.72 8.12 12.81
CA PHE A 152 1.62 8.73 13.80
C PHE A 152 1.35 10.23 14.03
N HIS A 153 0.20 10.75 13.58
CA HIS A 153 -0.19 12.15 13.70
C HIS A 153 0.79 13.13 13.02
N GLU A 154 1.34 12.71 11.87
CA GLU A 154 2.23 13.47 11.02
C GLU A 154 1.60 13.71 9.63
N ARG A 155 2.17 14.64 8.88
CA ARG A 155 1.95 14.81 7.44
C ARG A 155 3.20 14.38 6.68
N ALA A 156 3.02 13.76 5.52
CA ALA A 156 4.11 13.41 4.62
C ALA A 156 4.07 14.27 3.36
N ASP A 157 5.13 15.04 3.13
CA ASP A 157 5.41 15.66 1.83
C ASP A 157 6.24 14.65 1.02
N ILE A 158 5.68 14.08 -0.03
CA ILE A 158 6.32 13.05 -0.86
C ILE A 158 6.51 13.58 -2.29
N THR A 159 7.70 13.37 -2.84
CA THR A 159 7.96 13.57 -4.27
C THR A 159 8.61 12.32 -4.84
N GLN A 160 8.07 11.80 -5.94
CA GLN A 160 8.67 10.67 -6.64
C GLN A 160 9.61 11.18 -7.74
N SER A 161 10.93 11.01 -7.55
CA SER A 161 11.95 11.49 -8.48
C SER A 161 12.34 10.47 -9.55
N GLN A 162 12.03 9.19 -9.34
CA GLN A 162 12.23 8.11 -10.33
C GLN A 162 11.07 7.12 -10.27
N CYS A 163 10.69 6.55 -11.42
CA CYS A 163 9.59 5.60 -11.53
C CYS A 163 9.88 4.44 -12.49
N MET A 164 9.56 3.21 -12.08
CA MET A 164 9.66 2.00 -12.90
C MET A 164 8.64 1.97 -14.06
N HIS A 165 7.61 2.81 -14.01
CA HIS A 165 6.67 3.01 -15.12
C HIS A 165 7.28 3.90 -16.21
N ASP A 166 8.25 4.74 -15.86
CA ASP A 166 8.97 5.64 -16.78
C ASP A 166 10.32 5.07 -17.23
N GLY A 167 10.54 3.76 -17.02
CA GLY A 167 11.74 3.05 -17.45
C GLY A 167 12.91 3.08 -16.46
N ALA A 168 12.76 3.66 -15.27
CA ALA A 168 13.80 3.60 -14.24
C ALA A 168 13.95 2.18 -13.65
N GLY A 169 15.15 1.84 -13.16
CA GLY A 169 15.42 0.53 -12.56
C GLY A 169 14.72 0.29 -11.20
N LYS A 170 14.34 1.37 -10.50
CA LYS A 170 13.56 1.36 -9.26
C LYS A 170 12.78 2.66 -9.14
N CYS A 171 11.76 2.70 -8.28
CA CYS A 171 11.13 3.96 -7.91
C CYS A 171 11.90 4.62 -6.77
N VAL A 172 11.99 5.94 -6.75
CA VAL A 172 12.66 6.69 -5.68
C VAL A 172 11.74 7.80 -5.19
N PHE A 173 11.52 7.82 -3.88
CA PHE A 173 10.71 8.81 -3.18
C PHE A 173 11.58 9.65 -2.26
N ASP A 174 11.43 10.96 -2.34
CA ASP A 174 11.93 11.93 -1.37
C ASP A 174 10.79 12.27 -0.41
N VAL A 175 10.92 11.87 0.86
CA VAL A 175 9.86 12.01 1.87
C VAL A 175 10.31 12.93 3.00
N ARG A 176 9.45 13.88 3.38
CA ARG A 176 9.60 14.70 4.59
C ARG A 176 8.37 14.53 5.47
N PHE A 177 8.60 14.17 6.74
CA PHE A 177 7.54 14.09 7.74
C PHE A 177 7.47 15.40 8.53
N ARG A 178 6.25 15.88 8.77
CA ARG A 178 5.95 17.10 9.51
C ARG A 178 4.96 16.77 10.63
N PRO A 179 5.06 17.43 11.80
CA PRO A 179 3.99 17.42 12.80
C PRO A 179 2.66 17.96 12.23
#